data_AF-A0A9L0IZA4-F1
#
_entry.id   AF-A0A9L0IZA4-F1
#
_cell.length_a   1.000
_cell.length_b   1.000
_cell.length_c   1.000
_cell.angle_alpha   90.00
_cell.angle_beta   90.00
_cell.angle_gamma   90.00
#
_symmetry.space_group_name_H-M   'P 1'
#
loop_
_entity.id
_entity.type
_entity.pdbx_description
1 polymer ?
#
loop_
_entity_poly.entity_id
_entity_poly.type
_entity_poly.pdbx_seq_one_letter_code
_entity_poly.pdbx_strand_id
1 'polypeptide(L)'
;MSDVAEFTLNLQVLQVQGLGRIVQAEEYLCQAQWTVLKSTECPYATHSLLHRNLGLLYMAKENYEEARYHLANDIYFASCAFGTEDIRTSGGYFHLANIFYGLKKLDRADTLYTKVSEIWNKYLNNHYQVLSQARIQQIDLLGKRFETDTGLDEAQEAEAIRILTSIWNIRESTSDTAPQKTIFVLKTLVMLYHLMMNSSKAQEYAMRALDLAREQQLSDQEQNSIQDLLSLISAEDAHPVT
;
A
#
# COMPACT_ATOMS: atom_id res chain seq x y z
N MET A 1 -19.19 -4.54 23.35
CA MET A 1 -18.87 -3.67 22.19
C MET A 1 -17.82 -2.60 22.52
N SER A 2 -17.52 -2.27 23.79
CA SER A 2 -16.40 -1.39 24.15
C SER A 2 -15.02 -2.05 23.96
N ASP A 3 -14.90 -3.33 24.30
CA ASP A 3 -13.58 -3.97 24.42
C ASP A 3 -12.89 -4.20 23.07
N VAL A 4 -13.66 -4.41 21.98
CA VAL A 4 -13.11 -4.61 20.63
C VAL A 4 -12.60 -3.31 20.00
N ALA A 5 -13.21 -2.17 20.36
CA ALA A 5 -12.79 -0.85 19.88
C ALA A 5 -11.53 -0.38 20.61
N GLU A 6 -11.48 -0.55 21.93
CA GLU A 6 -10.29 -0.27 22.76
C GLU A 6 -9.10 -1.14 22.35
N PHE A 7 -9.39 -2.38 21.96
CA PHE A 7 -8.44 -3.31 21.40
C PHE A 7 -7.88 -2.93 20.03
N THR A 8 -8.72 -2.44 19.13
CA THR A 8 -8.28 -1.97 17.79
C THR A 8 -7.41 -0.72 17.93
N LEU A 9 -7.76 0.17 18.87
CA LEU A 9 -7.02 1.39 19.19
C LEU A 9 -5.63 1.10 19.77
N ASN A 10 -5.51 0.11 20.67
CA ASN A 10 -4.22 -0.26 21.26
C ASN A 10 -3.28 -0.97 20.27
N LEU A 11 -3.80 -1.61 19.23
CA LEU A 11 -3.00 -2.30 18.20
C LEU A 11 -2.38 -1.32 17.18
N GLN A 12 -3.02 -0.19 16.86
CA GLN A 12 -2.41 0.86 16.05
C GLN A 12 -1.19 1.51 16.75
N VAL A 13 -1.19 1.56 18.08
CA VAL A 13 -0.10 2.15 18.88
C VAL A 13 1.22 1.34 18.81
N LEU A 14 1.15 0.07 18.43
CA LEU A 14 2.32 -0.82 18.28
C LEU A 14 3.06 -0.65 16.95
N GLN A 15 2.49 0.07 15.99
CA GLN A 15 3.14 0.37 14.70
C GLN A 15 4.30 1.37 14.84
N VAL A 16 4.55 1.92 16.05
CA VAL A 16 5.53 2.98 16.30
C VAL A 16 6.52 2.59 17.43
N GLN A 17 7.69 2.10 17.00
CA GLN A 17 9.04 2.24 17.60
C GLN A 17 9.38 1.63 19.00
N GLY A 18 10.36 0.70 19.01
CA GLY A 18 11.30 0.46 20.13
C GLY A 18 11.25 -0.90 20.84
N LEU A 19 12.43 -1.46 21.19
CA LEU A 19 12.61 -2.75 21.88
C LEU A 19 11.84 -2.87 23.22
N GLY A 20 11.67 -1.77 23.95
CA GLY A 20 10.88 -1.74 25.19
C GLY A 20 9.37 -1.97 25.00
N ARG A 21 8.86 -1.81 23.78
CA ARG A 21 7.44 -2.05 23.45
C ARG A 21 7.15 -3.49 23.02
N ILE A 22 8.16 -4.32 22.76
CA ILE A 22 7.96 -5.71 22.31
C ILE A 22 7.28 -6.56 23.39
N VAL A 23 7.68 -6.40 24.65
CA VAL A 23 7.07 -7.13 25.78
C VAL A 23 5.61 -6.71 25.98
N GLN A 24 5.32 -5.41 25.92
CA GLN A 24 3.95 -4.90 26.01
C GLN A 24 3.10 -5.35 24.82
N ALA A 25 3.68 -5.34 23.61
CA ALA A 25 3.03 -5.86 22.40
C ALA A 25 2.62 -7.33 22.56
N GLU A 26 3.53 -8.14 23.10
CA GLU A 26 3.32 -9.55 23.34
C GLU A 26 2.21 -9.78 24.38
N GLU A 27 2.18 -9.01 25.47
CA GLU A 27 1.10 -9.07 26.47
C GLU A 27 -0.27 -8.72 25.88
N TYR A 28 -0.36 -7.60 25.15
CA TYR A 28 -1.61 -7.20 24.49
C TYR A 28 -2.05 -8.22 23.44
N LEU A 29 -1.12 -8.79 22.67
CA LEU A 29 -1.41 -9.80 21.66
C LEU A 29 -1.77 -11.17 22.25
N CYS A 30 -1.33 -11.48 23.47
CA CYS A 30 -1.81 -12.68 24.19
C CYS A 30 -3.27 -12.50 24.63
N GLN A 31 -3.62 -11.34 25.18
CA GLN A 31 -5.01 -11.01 25.55
C GLN A 31 -5.92 -10.99 24.32
N ALA A 32 -5.40 -10.49 23.21
CA ALA A 32 -6.01 -10.48 21.89
C ALA A 32 -6.40 -11.86 21.41
N GLN A 33 -5.42 -12.75 21.40
CA GLN A 33 -5.60 -14.12 20.97
C GLN A 33 -6.60 -14.86 21.87
N TRP A 34 -6.53 -14.64 23.19
CA TRP A 34 -7.46 -15.24 24.14
C TRP A 34 -8.91 -14.80 23.90
N THR A 35 -9.12 -13.51 23.66
CA THR A 35 -10.46 -12.96 23.39
C THR A 35 -11.04 -13.52 22.10
N VAL A 36 -10.24 -13.56 21.03
CA VAL A 36 -10.64 -14.14 19.75
C VAL A 36 -10.96 -15.63 19.89
N LEU A 37 -10.15 -16.39 20.65
CA LEU A 37 -10.38 -17.83 20.89
C LEU A 37 -11.65 -18.10 21.71
N LYS A 38 -12.03 -17.19 22.60
CA LYS A 38 -13.23 -17.31 23.44
C LYS A 38 -14.50 -16.81 22.77
N SER A 39 -14.39 -16.04 21.69
CA SER A 39 -15.54 -15.62 20.91
C SER A 39 -16.00 -16.77 20.01
N THR A 40 -17.29 -17.10 20.04
CA THR A 40 -17.87 -18.15 19.19
C THR A 40 -17.99 -17.71 17.72
N GLU A 41 -18.06 -16.40 17.47
CA GLU A 41 -18.19 -15.81 16.13
C GLU A 41 -17.31 -14.55 16.07
N CYS A 42 -16.07 -14.70 15.61
CA CYS A 42 -15.17 -13.57 15.39
C CYS A 42 -15.06 -13.28 13.89
N PRO A 43 -15.28 -12.04 13.43
CA PRO A 43 -15.18 -11.71 12.01
C PRO A 43 -13.79 -12.04 11.43
N TYR A 44 -13.74 -12.49 10.18
CA TYR A 44 -12.47 -12.75 9.50
C TYR A 44 -11.54 -11.53 9.47
N ALA A 45 -12.08 -10.31 9.37
CA ALA A 45 -11.29 -9.09 9.47
C ALA A 45 -10.53 -8.97 10.80
N THR A 46 -11.16 -9.36 11.91
CA THR A 46 -10.54 -9.34 13.24
C THR A 46 -9.47 -10.42 13.37
N HIS A 47 -9.71 -11.62 12.83
CA HIS A 47 -8.69 -12.66 12.75
C HIS A 47 -7.47 -12.23 11.93
N SER A 48 -7.70 -11.61 10.76
CA SER A 48 -6.63 -11.06 9.92
C SER A 48 -5.77 -10.06 10.69
N LEU A 49 -6.41 -9.07 11.34
CA LEU A 49 -5.68 -8.05 12.10
C LEU A 49 -4.84 -8.65 13.25
N LEU A 50 -5.40 -9.61 13.99
CA LEU A 50 -4.67 -10.33 15.03
C LEU A 50 -3.42 -11.03 14.45
N HIS A 51 -3.62 -11.80 13.39
CA HIS A 51 -2.53 -12.52 12.74
C HIS A 51 -1.49 -11.59 12.11
N ARG A 52 -1.90 -10.44 11.56
CA ARG A 52 -0.96 -9.43 11.07
C ARG A 52 -0.04 -8.95 12.17
N ASN A 53 -0.62 -8.58 13.31
CA ASN A 53 0.14 -8.02 14.43
C ASN A 53 1.06 -9.06 15.09
N LEU A 54 0.61 -10.31 15.21
CA LEU A 54 1.48 -11.42 15.64
C LEU A 54 2.61 -11.65 14.64
N GLY A 55 2.32 -11.60 13.34
CA GLY A 55 3.34 -11.69 12.29
C GLY A 55 4.41 -10.62 12.43
N LEU A 56 4.00 -9.36 12.62
CA LEU A 56 4.90 -8.22 12.84
C LEU A 56 5.72 -8.34 14.12
N LEU A 57 5.10 -8.81 15.22
CA LEU A 57 5.79 -9.06 16.48
C LEU A 57 6.93 -10.09 16.28
N TYR A 58 6.63 -11.21 15.62
CA TYR A 58 7.64 -12.24 15.38
C TYR A 58 8.70 -11.79 14.38
N MET A 59 8.38 -10.94 13.40
CA MET A 59 9.38 -10.28 12.56
C MET A 59 10.34 -9.43 13.40
N ALA A 60 9.81 -8.63 14.34
CA ALA A 60 10.63 -7.79 15.22
C ALA A 60 11.50 -8.61 16.19
N LYS A 61 11.08 -9.83 16.52
CA LYS A 61 11.85 -10.83 17.30
C LYS A 61 12.80 -11.67 16.43
N GLU A 62 12.89 -11.38 15.13
CA GLU A 62 13.65 -12.15 14.12
C GLU A 62 13.25 -13.65 14.03
N ASN A 63 12.06 -14.00 14.54
CA ASN A 63 11.51 -15.35 14.42
C ASN A 63 10.69 -15.47 13.13
N TYR A 64 11.41 -15.63 12.01
CA TYR A 64 10.79 -15.68 10.68
C TYR A 64 9.92 -16.92 10.41
N GLU A 65 10.02 -17.99 11.19
CA GLU A 65 9.13 -19.16 11.04
C GLU A 65 7.72 -18.82 11.54
N GLU A 66 7.61 -18.37 12.79
CA GLU A 66 6.33 -17.95 13.38
C GLU A 66 5.74 -16.74 12.66
N ALA A 67 6.58 -15.79 12.26
CA ALA A 67 6.11 -14.64 11.49
C ALA A 67 5.44 -15.06 10.18
N ARG A 68 6.02 -16.04 9.46
CA ARG A 68 5.41 -16.56 8.21
C ARG A 68 4.10 -17.28 8.48
N TYR A 69 4.02 -18.08 9.54
CA TYR A 69 2.77 -18.74 9.93
C TYR A 69 1.65 -17.72 10.16
N HIS A 70 1.93 -16.68 10.95
CA HIS A 70 0.95 -15.66 11.24
C HIS A 70 0.59 -14.82 10.02
N LEU A 71 1.55 -14.40 9.20
CA LEU A 71 1.25 -13.64 7.98
C LEU A 71 0.49 -14.45 6.92
N ALA A 72 0.72 -15.77 6.83
CA ALA A 72 -0.07 -16.63 5.96
C ALA A 72 -1.54 -16.70 6.39
N ASN A 73 -1.79 -16.76 7.70
CA ASN A 73 -3.15 -16.71 8.25
C ASN A 73 -3.79 -15.32 8.08
N ASP A 74 -3.02 -14.23 8.24
CA ASP A 74 -3.49 -12.87 7.91
C ASP A 74 -4.00 -12.80 6.48
N ILE A 75 -3.18 -13.23 5.51
CA ILE A 75 -3.56 -13.27 4.10
C ILE A 75 -4.82 -14.10 3.88
N TYR A 76 -4.92 -15.29 4.50
CA TYR A 76 -6.08 -16.16 4.39
C TYR A 76 -7.36 -15.46 4.89
N PHE A 77 -7.35 -14.95 6.11
CA PHE A 77 -8.53 -14.30 6.70
C PHE A 77 -8.88 -12.98 6.02
N ALA A 78 -7.90 -12.18 5.61
CA ALA A 78 -8.13 -10.97 4.84
C ALA A 78 -8.76 -11.29 3.49
N SER A 79 -8.31 -12.37 2.83
CA SER A 79 -8.90 -12.85 1.58
C SER A 79 -10.34 -13.29 1.78
N CYS A 80 -10.68 -13.96 2.88
CA CYS A 80 -12.06 -14.32 3.20
C CYS A 80 -12.94 -13.09 3.52
N ALA A 81 -12.38 -12.04 4.12
CA ALA A 81 -13.12 -10.84 4.50
C ALA A 81 -13.33 -9.85 3.35
N PHE A 82 -12.31 -9.68 2.51
CA PHE A 82 -12.24 -8.57 1.54
C PHE A 82 -11.95 -9.02 0.11
N GLY A 83 -11.42 -10.24 -0.07
CA GLY A 83 -10.94 -10.76 -1.35
C GLY A 83 -9.41 -10.72 -1.49
N THR A 84 -8.88 -11.52 -2.41
CA THR A 84 -7.42 -11.69 -2.61
C THR A 84 -6.76 -10.47 -3.28
N GLU A 85 -7.55 -9.65 -3.97
CA GLU A 85 -7.08 -8.48 -4.74
C GLU A 85 -7.44 -7.15 -4.04
N ASP A 86 -7.64 -7.18 -2.73
CA ASP A 86 -8.01 -6.01 -1.94
C ASP A 86 -6.79 -5.38 -1.26
N ILE A 87 -6.77 -4.05 -1.13
CA ILE A 87 -5.68 -3.30 -0.50
C ILE A 87 -5.43 -3.75 0.95
N ARG A 88 -6.47 -4.18 1.68
CA ARG A 88 -6.35 -4.70 3.06
C ARG A 88 -5.63 -6.04 3.10
N THR A 89 -5.86 -6.90 2.11
CA THR A 89 -5.14 -8.17 1.93
C THR A 89 -3.68 -7.92 1.51
N SER A 90 -3.44 -6.85 0.73
CA SER A 90 -2.10 -6.52 0.21
C SER A 90 -1.03 -6.32 1.28
N GLY A 91 -1.38 -5.79 2.46
CA GLY A 91 -0.40 -5.58 3.52
C GLY A 91 0.20 -6.89 4.06
N GLY A 92 -0.56 -7.99 4.07
CA GLY A 92 -0.05 -9.32 4.42
C GLY A 92 0.99 -9.82 3.41
N TYR A 93 0.72 -9.66 2.11
CA TYR A 93 1.67 -9.96 1.04
C TYR A 93 2.95 -9.12 1.17
N PHE A 94 2.82 -7.83 1.49
CA PHE A 94 3.96 -6.93 1.67
C PHE A 94 4.85 -7.36 2.84
N HIS A 95 4.28 -7.70 3.99
CA HIS A 95 5.07 -8.16 5.14
C HIS A 95 5.75 -9.51 4.86
N LEU A 96 5.06 -10.43 4.18
CA LEU A 96 5.66 -11.70 3.78
C LEU A 96 6.81 -11.50 2.77
N ALA A 97 6.67 -10.54 1.86
CA ALA A 97 7.74 -10.14 0.93
C ALA A 97 8.98 -9.61 1.66
N ASN A 98 8.78 -8.77 2.69
CA ASN A 98 9.86 -8.25 3.52
C ASN A 98 10.63 -9.37 4.23
N ILE A 99 9.94 -10.41 4.72
CA ILE A 99 10.61 -11.59 5.29
C ILE A 99 11.47 -12.28 4.22
N PHE A 100 10.92 -12.54 3.03
CA PHE A 100 11.70 -13.18 1.96
C PHE A 100 12.89 -12.34 1.51
N TYR A 101 12.74 -11.02 1.48
CA TYR A 101 13.82 -10.10 1.18
C TYR A 101 14.94 -10.16 2.24
N GLY A 102 14.59 -10.13 3.53
CA GLY A 102 15.52 -10.30 4.64
C GLY A 102 16.27 -11.65 4.60
N LEU A 103 15.58 -12.71 4.20
CA LEU A 103 16.13 -14.06 3.99
C LEU A 103 16.90 -14.21 2.65
N LYS A 104 17.12 -13.14 1.89
CA LYS A 104 17.78 -13.14 0.57
C LYS A 104 17.12 -14.03 -0.49
N LYS A 105 15.83 -14.34 -0.33
CA LYS A 105 15.01 -15.06 -1.32
C LYS A 105 14.35 -14.05 -2.27
N LEU A 106 15.18 -13.38 -3.07
CA LEU A 106 14.79 -12.20 -3.86
C LEU A 106 13.66 -12.49 -4.86
N ASP A 107 13.66 -13.64 -5.54
CA ASP A 107 12.60 -13.99 -6.50
C ASP A 107 11.20 -14.05 -5.87
N ARG A 108 11.13 -14.60 -4.64
CA ARG A 108 9.87 -14.70 -3.89
C ARG A 108 9.42 -13.33 -3.38
N ALA A 109 10.37 -12.53 -2.91
CA ALA A 109 10.09 -11.17 -2.48
C ALA A 109 9.56 -10.33 -3.65
N ASP A 110 10.22 -10.37 -4.81
CA ASP A 110 9.80 -9.61 -5.99
C ASP A 110 8.44 -10.06 -6.54
N THR A 111 8.14 -11.38 -6.50
CA THR A 111 6.82 -11.89 -6.87
C THR A 111 5.71 -11.26 -6.01
N LEU A 112 5.92 -11.22 -4.69
CA LEU A 112 4.95 -10.64 -3.76
C LEU A 112 4.90 -9.10 -3.85
N TYR A 113 6.04 -8.41 -4.03
CA TYR A 113 6.04 -6.97 -4.25
C TYR A 113 5.35 -6.57 -5.54
N THR A 114 5.51 -7.35 -6.61
CA THR A 114 4.74 -7.18 -7.85
C THR A 114 3.25 -7.29 -7.55
N LYS A 115 2.84 -8.34 -6.84
CA LYS A 115 1.43 -8.53 -6.47
C LYS A 115 0.85 -7.37 -5.68
N VAL A 116 1.57 -6.88 -4.68
CA VAL A 116 1.17 -5.70 -3.89
C VAL A 116 1.03 -4.48 -4.77
N SER A 117 2.00 -4.25 -5.66
CA SER A 117 1.99 -3.11 -6.59
C SER A 117 0.78 -3.17 -7.53
N GLU A 118 0.44 -4.35 -8.06
CA GLU A 118 -0.72 -4.56 -8.95
C GLU A 118 -2.05 -4.27 -8.24
N ILE A 119 -2.20 -4.72 -6.98
CA ILE A 119 -3.40 -4.46 -6.18
C ILE A 119 -3.60 -2.96 -5.96
N TRP A 120 -2.55 -2.25 -5.52
CA TRP A 120 -2.60 -0.80 -5.32
C TRP A 120 -2.84 -0.05 -6.63
N ASN A 121 -2.16 -0.45 -7.71
CA ASN A 121 -2.36 0.15 -9.03
C ASN A 121 -3.81 0.01 -9.51
N LYS A 122 -4.39 -1.19 -9.39
CA LYS A 122 -5.78 -1.45 -9.76
C LYS A 122 -6.75 -0.59 -8.96
N TYR A 123 -6.57 -0.51 -7.64
CA TYR A 123 -7.39 0.33 -6.77
C TYR A 123 -7.31 1.80 -7.21
N LEU A 124 -6.10 2.37 -7.24
CA LEU A 124 -5.90 3.79 -7.55
C LEU A 124 -6.32 4.16 -8.97
N ASN A 125 -6.06 3.28 -9.95
CA ASN A 125 -6.47 3.52 -11.33
C ASN A 125 -8.00 3.51 -11.48
N ASN A 126 -8.73 2.66 -10.74
CA ASN A 126 -10.19 2.70 -10.76
C ASN A 126 -10.71 4.04 -10.21
N HIS A 127 -10.17 4.52 -9.09
CA HIS A 127 -10.54 5.83 -8.52
C HIS A 127 -10.19 6.97 -9.47
N TYR A 128 -9.00 6.92 -10.07
CA TYR A 128 -8.56 7.88 -11.07
C TYR A 128 -9.49 7.92 -12.30
N GLN A 129 -9.88 6.76 -12.84
CA GLN A 129 -10.79 6.68 -14.00
C GLN A 129 -12.18 7.20 -13.67
N VAL A 130 -12.73 6.87 -12.51
CA VAL A 130 -14.03 7.38 -12.06
C VAL A 130 -14.02 8.91 -11.96
N LEU A 131 -12.97 9.48 -11.35
CA LEU A 131 -12.80 10.93 -11.26
C LEU A 131 -12.62 11.59 -12.65
N SER A 132 -11.83 10.97 -13.52
CA SER A 132 -11.61 11.46 -14.89
C SER A 132 -12.94 11.50 -15.68
N GLN A 133 -13.75 10.44 -15.61
CA GLN A 133 -15.06 10.38 -16.26
C GLN A 133 -16.05 11.40 -15.68
N ALA A 134 -16.11 11.53 -14.36
CA ALA A 134 -16.97 12.52 -13.70
C ALA A 134 -16.61 13.96 -14.13
N ARG A 135 -15.31 14.25 -14.28
CA ARG A 135 -14.83 15.57 -14.74
C ARG A 135 -15.25 15.86 -16.18
N ILE A 136 -15.13 14.90 -17.09
CA ILE A 136 -15.55 15.04 -18.49
C ILE A 136 -17.06 15.32 -18.58
N GLN A 137 -17.88 14.63 -17.78
CA GLN A 137 -19.33 14.80 -17.76
C GLN A 137 -19.79 16.14 -17.14
N GLN A 138 -19.00 16.71 -16.21
CA GLN A 138 -19.39 17.94 -15.48
C GLN A 138 -18.87 19.25 -16.07
N ILE A 139 -17.81 19.20 -16.90
CA ILE A 139 -17.46 20.34 -17.78
C ILE A 139 -18.67 20.75 -18.63
N ASP A 140 -19.61 19.82 -18.87
CA ASP A 140 -20.81 20.04 -19.66
C ASP A 140 -21.99 20.68 -18.90
N LEU A 141 -22.00 20.73 -17.55
CA LEU A 141 -23.24 21.09 -16.82
C LEU A 141 -23.18 22.18 -15.74
N LEU A 142 -22.21 22.28 -14.82
CA LEU A 142 -22.38 23.23 -13.68
C LEU A 142 -21.12 23.84 -13.04
N GLY A 143 -19.91 23.66 -13.58
CA GLY A 143 -18.72 24.42 -13.14
C GLY A 143 -18.28 24.28 -11.67
N LYS A 144 -18.88 23.39 -10.86
CA LYS A 144 -18.37 23.01 -9.54
C LYS A 144 -17.37 21.86 -9.70
N ARG A 145 -16.13 22.10 -9.27
CA ARG A 145 -15.00 21.17 -9.39
C ARG A 145 -15.08 20.13 -8.26
N PHE A 146 -15.04 18.84 -8.60
CA PHE A 146 -14.99 17.74 -7.62
C PHE A 146 -13.65 17.77 -6.87
N GLU A 147 -13.70 17.57 -5.55
CA GLU A 147 -12.51 17.28 -4.74
C GLU A 147 -11.99 15.89 -5.15
N THR A 148 -10.68 15.78 -5.41
CA THR A 148 -10.07 14.46 -5.62
C THR A 148 -10.10 13.72 -4.30
N ASP A 149 -10.47 12.44 -4.36
CA ASP A 149 -10.58 11.60 -3.18
C ASP A 149 -9.97 10.23 -3.51
N THR A 150 -9.06 9.79 -2.67
CA THR A 150 -8.46 8.45 -2.73
C THR A 150 -9.46 7.37 -2.32
N GLY A 151 -10.56 7.74 -1.64
CA GLY A 151 -11.50 6.84 -0.99
C GLY A 151 -10.89 6.11 0.22
N LEU A 152 -9.74 6.58 0.71
CA LEU A 152 -8.98 6.00 1.82
C LEU A 152 -9.07 6.92 3.04
N ASP A 153 -8.98 6.33 4.23
CA ASP A 153 -8.71 7.13 5.44
C ASP A 153 -7.22 7.50 5.56
N GLU A 154 -6.90 8.46 6.44
CA GLU A 154 -5.52 8.94 6.64
C GLU A 154 -4.53 7.81 6.97
N ALA A 155 -4.96 6.77 7.69
CA ALA A 155 -4.11 5.65 8.06
C ALA A 155 -3.81 4.76 6.85
N GLN A 156 -4.82 4.52 6.01
CA GLN A 156 -4.69 3.78 4.76
C GLN A 156 -3.83 4.54 3.75
N GLU A 157 -3.94 5.86 3.66
CA GLU A 157 -3.07 6.69 2.83
C GLU A 157 -1.61 6.62 3.30
N ALA A 158 -1.37 6.75 4.60
CA ALA A 158 -0.04 6.60 5.18
C ALA A 158 0.55 5.20 4.94
N GLU A 159 -0.27 4.15 5.05
CA GLU A 159 0.12 2.78 4.73
C GLU A 159 0.47 2.63 3.25
N ALA A 160 -0.35 3.16 2.34
CA ALA A 160 -0.11 3.13 0.90
C ALA A 160 1.23 3.79 0.53
N ILE A 161 1.47 5.00 1.04
CA ILE A 161 2.74 5.74 0.84
C ILE A 161 3.92 4.90 1.34
N ARG A 162 3.83 4.38 2.57
CA ARG A 162 4.91 3.59 3.18
C ARG A 162 5.20 2.33 2.38
N ILE A 163 4.17 1.58 1.98
CA ILE A 163 4.31 0.32 1.23
C ILE A 163 4.94 0.60 -0.14
N LEU A 164 4.33 1.49 -0.94
CA LEU A 164 4.77 1.75 -2.31
C LEU A 164 6.18 2.34 -2.36
N THR A 165 6.49 3.28 -1.45
CA THR A 165 7.85 3.85 -1.35
C THR A 165 8.87 2.81 -0.91
N SER A 166 8.52 1.91 0.02
CA SER A 166 9.41 0.81 0.43
C SER A 166 9.71 -0.14 -0.72
N ILE A 167 8.68 -0.52 -1.49
CA ILE A 167 8.85 -1.38 -2.68
C ILE A 167 9.75 -0.69 -3.70
N TRP A 168 9.53 0.59 -3.98
CA TRP A 168 10.36 1.37 -4.88
C TRP A 168 11.83 1.38 -4.43
N ASN A 169 12.10 1.76 -3.18
CA ASN A 169 13.46 1.80 -2.62
C ASN A 169 14.16 0.44 -2.71
N ILE A 170 13.46 -0.64 -2.39
CA ILE A 170 14.02 -2.00 -2.46
C ILE A 170 14.39 -2.33 -3.91
N ARG A 171 13.48 -2.09 -4.86
CA ARG A 171 13.74 -2.37 -6.29
C ARG A 171 14.88 -1.54 -6.84
N GLU A 172 14.92 -0.26 -6.52
CA GLU A 172 16.00 0.65 -6.92
C GLU A 172 17.35 0.18 -6.36
N SER A 173 17.39 -0.27 -5.10
CA SER A 173 18.63 -0.77 -4.48
C SER A 173 19.13 -2.11 -5.04
N THR A 174 18.25 -2.88 -5.67
CA THR A 174 18.60 -4.21 -6.22
C THR A 174 19.10 -4.18 -7.67
N SER A 175 19.18 -2.99 -8.30
CA SER A 175 19.79 -2.57 -9.58
C SER A 175 19.68 -3.43 -10.86
N ASP A 176 19.28 -4.69 -10.80
CA ASP A 176 19.38 -5.65 -11.91
C ASP A 176 18.05 -6.33 -12.28
N THR A 177 16.95 -5.96 -11.62
CA THR A 177 15.66 -6.67 -11.77
C THR A 177 14.55 -5.75 -12.28
N ALA A 178 14.41 -5.70 -13.60
CA ALA A 178 13.24 -5.20 -14.33
C ALA A 178 12.88 -3.70 -14.11
N PRO A 179 13.47 -2.75 -14.87
CA PRO A 179 13.16 -1.33 -14.78
C PRO A 179 11.66 -1.02 -15.00
N GLN A 180 10.96 -1.83 -15.78
CA GLN A 180 9.51 -1.71 -15.99
C GLN A 180 8.72 -1.87 -14.69
N LYS A 181 9.15 -2.78 -13.80
CA LYS A 181 8.48 -2.99 -12.50
C LYS A 181 8.71 -1.81 -11.55
N THR A 182 9.87 -1.17 -11.61
CA THR A 182 10.17 0.05 -10.84
C THR A 182 9.33 1.22 -11.35
N ILE A 183 9.27 1.42 -12.67
CA ILE A 183 8.43 2.45 -13.30
C ILE A 183 6.95 2.22 -12.98
N PHE A 184 6.49 0.98 -12.97
CA PHE A 184 5.11 0.65 -12.60
C PHE A 184 4.76 1.11 -11.17
N VAL A 185 5.66 0.92 -10.21
CA VAL A 185 5.49 1.40 -8.82
C VAL A 185 5.49 2.92 -8.79
N LEU A 186 6.41 3.58 -9.50
CA LEU A 186 6.46 5.04 -9.59
C LEU A 186 5.16 5.61 -10.17
N LYS A 187 4.65 5.06 -11.28
CA LYS A 187 3.35 5.46 -11.85
C LYS A 187 2.20 5.27 -10.86
N THR A 188 2.28 4.25 -10.01
CA THR A 188 1.28 4.01 -8.96
C THR A 188 1.37 5.06 -7.85
N LEU A 189 2.58 5.47 -7.44
CA LEU A 189 2.79 6.59 -6.52
C LEU A 189 2.30 7.92 -7.10
N VAL A 190 2.52 8.15 -8.40
CA VAL A 190 2.01 9.34 -9.09
C VAL A 190 0.48 9.43 -8.99
N MET A 191 -0.23 8.33 -9.25
CA MET A 191 -1.69 8.29 -9.10
C MET A 191 -2.13 8.54 -7.66
N LEU A 192 -1.46 7.93 -6.67
CA LEU A 192 -1.76 8.15 -5.26
C LEU A 192 -1.64 9.63 -4.88
N TYR A 193 -0.49 10.25 -5.15
CA TYR A 193 -0.26 11.64 -4.78
C TYR A 193 -1.13 12.62 -5.57
N HIS A 194 -1.49 12.29 -6.81
CA HIS A 194 -2.45 13.07 -7.58
C HIS A 194 -3.84 13.04 -6.92
N LEU A 195 -4.32 11.87 -6.51
CA LEU A 195 -5.61 11.73 -5.82
C LEU A 195 -5.62 12.43 -4.46
N MET A 196 -4.47 12.54 -3.79
CA MET A 196 -4.28 13.29 -2.54
C MET A 196 -4.11 14.81 -2.73
N MET A 197 -4.30 15.36 -3.95
CA MET A 197 -4.02 16.78 -4.28
C MET A 197 -2.57 17.23 -4.03
N ASN A 198 -1.60 16.31 -4.03
CA ASN A 198 -0.19 16.63 -3.83
C ASN A 198 0.57 16.59 -5.16
N SER A 199 0.30 17.58 -6.01
CA SER A 199 0.90 17.68 -7.34
C SER A 199 2.42 17.76 -7.31
N SER A 200 3.00 18.39 -6.29
CA SER A 200 4.45 18.48 -6.11
C SER A 200 5.10 17.10 -6.00
N LYS A 201 4.57 16.23 -5.11
CA LYS A 201 5.05 14.85 -4.99
C LYS A 201 4.72 14.02 -6.22
N ALA A 202 3.54 14.20 -6.81
CA ALA A 202 3.17 13.50 -8.04
C ALA A 202 4.13 13.83 -9.19
N GLN A 203 4.53 15.10 -9.36
CA GLN A 203 5.53 15.53 -10.35
C GLN A 203 6.91 14.95 -10.06
N GLU A 204 7.35 14.94 -8.81
CA GLU A 204 8.64 14.34 -8.39
C GLU A 204 8.75 12.88 -8.85
N TYR A 205 7.74 12.06 -8.55
CA TYR A 205 7.74 10.64 -8.96
C TYR A 205 7.56 10.45 -10.47
N ALA A 206 6.78 11.32 -11.13
CA ALA A 206 6.60 11.26 -12.58
C ALA A 206 7.89 11.60 -13.34
N MET A 207 8.64 12.61 -12.90
CA MET A 207 9.96 12.92 -13.44
C MET A 207 10.93 11.75 -13.24
N ARG A 208 10.96 11.17 -12.03
CA ARG A 208 11.82 10.01 -11.75
C ARG A 208 11.49 8.81 -12.64
N ALA A 209 10.21 8.55 -12.89
CA ALA A 209 9.76 7.49 -13.79
C ALA A 209 10.21 7.74 -15.24
N LEU A 210 10.12 8.98 -15.71
CA LEU A 210 10.50 9.37 -17.07
C LEU A 210 12.02 9.28 -17.28
N ASP A 211 12.80 9.74 -16.30
CA ASP A 211 14.26 9.64 -16.33
C ASP A 211 14.71 8.18 -16.39
N LEU A 212 14.13 7.33 -15.55
CA LEU A 212 14.41 5.90 -15.56
C LEU A 212 14.00 5.23 -16.89
N ALA A 213 12.88 5.64 -17.48
CA ALA A 213 12.45 5.12 -18.79
C ALA A 213 13.42 5.49 -19.91
N ARG A 214 13.98 6.71 -19.87
CA ARG A 214 14.99 7.20 -20.83
C ARG A 214 16.34 6.51 -20.65
N GLU A 215 16.82 6.41 -19.40
CA GLU A 215 18.08 5.74 -19.06
C GLU A 215 18.09 4.28 -19.54
N GLN A 216 16.94 3.61 -19.45
CA GLN A 216 16.78 2.20 -19.80
C GLN A 216 16.31 1.98 -21.24
N GLN A 217 16.22 3.05 -22.05
CA GLN A 217 15.80 3.03 -23.46
C GLN A 217 14.49 2.24 -23.68
N LEU A 218 13.53 2.43 -22.78
CA LEU A 218 12.21 1.84 -22.90
C LEU A 218 11.44 2.42 -24.09
N SER A 219 10.39 1.72 -24.49
CA SER A 219 9.62 2.07 -25.70
C SER A 219 9.06 3.49 -25.64
N ASP A 220 8.94 4.14 -26.80
CA ASP A 220 8.31 5.47 -26.92
C ASP A 220 6.90 5.49 -26.31
N GLN A 221 6.18 4.36 -26.40
CA GLN A 221 4.86 4.21 -25.80
C GLN A 221 4.89 4.34 -24.26
N GLU A 222 5.86 3.71 -23.60
CA GLU A 222 6.01 3.78 -22.14
C GLU A 222 6.39 5.20 -21.71
N GLN A 223 7.33 5.83 -22.42
CA GLN A 223 7.75 7.21 -22.17
C GLN A 223 6.59 8.19 -22.37
N ASN A 224 5.82 8.07 -23.45
CA ASN A 224 4.66 8.90 -23.73
C ASN A 224 3.59 8.73 -22.65
N SER A 225 3.35 7.50 -22.16
CA SER A 225 2.36 7.28 -21.09
C SER A 225 2.70 8.00 -19.78
N ILE A 226 3.99 8.16 -19.46
CA ILE A 226 4.46 8.88 -18.28
C ILE A 226 4.40 10.39 -18.53
N GLN A 227 4.74 10.81 -19.75
CA GLN A 227 4.67 12.21 -20.17
C GLN A 227 3.24 12.75 -20.16
N ASP A 228 2.26 11.93 -20.57
CA ASP A 228 0.84 12.25 -20.53
C ASP A 228 0.39 12.46 -19.07
N LEU A 229 0.75 11.55 -18.16
CA LEU A 229 0.48 11.70 -16.72
C LEU A 229 1.09 12.99 -16.16
N LEU A 230 2.34 13.31 -16.51
CA LEU A 230 3.02 14.53 -16.05
C LEU A 230 2.33 15.80 -16.57
N SER A 231 1.89 15.79 -17.84
CA SER A 231 1.18 16.92 -18.45
C SER A 231 -0.18 17.18 -17.80
N LEU A 232 -0.90 16.12 -17.41
CA LEU A 232 -2.19 16.21 -16.72
C LEU A 232 -2.03 16.85 -15.34
N ILE A 233 -1.04 16.41 -14.56
CA ILE A 233 -0.75 16.99 -13.24
C ILE A 233 -0.38 18.47 -13.37
N SER A 234 0.41 18.82 -14.37
CA SER A 234 0.89 20.20 -14.59
C SER A 234 -0.23 21.15 -15.07
N ALA A 235 -1.15 20.66 -15.90
CA ALA A 235 -2.27 21.45 -16.41
C ALA A 235 -3.29 21.80 -15.32
N GLU A 236 -3.42 20.93 -14.31
CA GLU A 236 -4.31 21.13 -13.17
C GLU A 236 -3.76 22.17 -12.18
N ASP A 237 -2.44 22.20 -11.97
CA ASP A 237 -1.75 23.19 -11.14
C ASP A 237 -1.76 24.61 -11.74
N ALA A 238 -1.72 24.72 -13.08
CA ALA A 238 -1.73 26.01 -13.78
C ALA A 238 -3.07 26.76 -13.68
N HIS A 239 -4.12 26.10 -13.17
CA HIS A 239 -5.42 26.71 -12.85
C HIS A 239 -5.67 26.65 -11.33
N PRO A 240 -4.88 27.39 -10.52
CA PRO A 240 -5.05 27.39 -9.07
C PRO A 240 -6.39 28.05 -8.73
N VAL A 241 -7.22 27.31 -8.01
CA VAL A 241 -8.53 27.76 -7.56
C VAL A 241 -8.32 28.81 -6.46
N THR A 242 -8.73 30.06 -6.73
CA THR A 242 -8.94 31.11 -5.72
C THR A 242 -10.29 30.97 -5.05
#